data_AF-A0A2V8KDV2-F1
#
_entry.id   AF-A0A2V8KDV2-F1
#
_cell.length_a   1.000
_cell.length_b   1.000
_cell.length_c   1.000
_cell.angle_alpha   90.00
_cell.angle_beta   90.00
_cell.angle_gamma   90.00
#
_symmetry.space_group_name_H-M   'P 1'
#
loop_
_entity.id
_entity.type
_entity.pdbx_description
1 polymer ?
#
loop_
_entity_poly.entity_id
_entity_poly.type
_entity_poly.pdbx_seq_one_letter_code
_entity_poly.pdbx_strand_id
1 'polypeptide(L)'
;MAFPGALWDSTGCHSVHNAGLGVESESEQMPTVNNIAQTVEDSVAAAERLRLELERYRSELGECRKRMGELEQGEALLAGEKRILEMIAKSSLLEPILDALCRLVEEVSNGSLATILLLDSESNRLWHAAAPSLPSTYTEGMGGIVIGPSVGSCGTAAYRREPVIVCDIAADPLWADYRNVALAHGLRASWSTPIFSSSGNLLGTFAILSREPCSPTPQHHHITQQITHLASIAIERKRTEAALQESEERFRRMADAIPEVIWFTALEPEKVLYVSPSFERIWGLPVNKLYKNPRLWIEAIHPDDRQRVTSTFSHWVAGEQVNYHNVEYRIVQPDGAIRWIHERGVLSLNPEGKPCLASGISTDITERKRAEEELRRSEAYLAEAQKLSRTGSFGWNVSTGGITWSNETYCILGYDRAMKPNLELLLERVHPEDRALVQQMIDRATGGGTDLDFEHRVLMPDGMVKYVHVVARATKAESGAIEFVGALMDVTERKRAEVLVAGEKKLLEMIARGSSLASVLDALCRFGEEMSGNVLVSILLVSPDGKSLRHGAAPSL
;
A
#
# COMPACT_ATOMS: atom_id res chain seq x y z
N MET A 1 64.97 -5.62 -15.14
CA MET A 1 65.75 -4.52 -15.77
C MET A 1 65.53 -3.26 -14.95
N ALA A 2 66.61 -2.54 -14.68
CA ALA A 2 66.70 -1.19 -14.10
C ALA A 2 66.41 -0.98 -12.59
N PHE A 3 67.51 -0.81 -11.85
CA PHE A 3 67.69 0.09 -10.70
C PHE A 3 67.45 1.57 -11.10
N PRO A 4 67.23 2.55 -10.18
CA PRO A 4 68.13 2.98 -9.08
C PRO A 4 67.37 3.31 -7.75
N GLY A 5 67.93 3.62 -6.58
CA GLY A 5 69.25 4.02 -6.10
C GLY A 5 69.07 5.16 -5.07
N ALA A 6 69.66 5.04 -3.87
CA ALA A 6 69.93 6.09 -2.84
C ALA A 6 70.03 5.43 -1.45
N LEU A 7 70.83 5.82 -0.47
CA LEU A 7 72.07 6.61 -0.34
C LEU A 7 72.50 6.34 1.11
N TRP A 8 73.75 5.95 1.33
CA TRP A 8 74.35 5.82 2.66
C TRP A 8 74.86 7.18 3.09
N ASP A 9 74.69 7.51 4.37
CA ASP A 9 75.41 8.60 5.01
C ASP A 9 76.19 8.09 6.22
N SER A 10 77.44 8.54 6.28
CA SER A 10 78.48 8.15 7.24
C SER A 10 78.78 9.31 8.17
N THR A 11 78.97 9.05 9.47
CA THR A 11 79.86 9.78 10.41
C THR A 11 79.66 9.14 11.80
N GLY A 12 80.64 8.95 12.68
CA GLY A 12 82.02 9.40 12.72
C GLY A 12 82.88 8.52 13.64
N CYS A 13 84.17 8.80 13.62
CA CYS A 13 85.26 8.10 14.28
C CYS A 13 85.85 9.01 15.37
N HIS A 14 86.27 8.46 16.51
CA HIS A 14 87.50 8.79 17.27
C HIS A 14 87.57 7.93 18.55
N SER A 15 88.50 6.95 18.58
CA SER A 15 89.73 6.87 19.41
C SER A 15 89.45 6.68 20.92
N VAL A 16 90.11 5.76 21.65
CA VAL A 16 91.48 5.91 22.18
C VAL A 16 91.86 4.64 23.00
N HIS A 17 93.11 4.17 22.78
CA HIS A 17 94.05 3.45 23.66
C HIS A 17 94.17 1.92 23.72
N ASN A 18 95.45 1.55 23.70
CA ASN A 18 96.09 0.26 23.60
C ASN A 18 97.17 0.24 24.70
N ALA A 19 97.18 -0.76 25.57
CA ALA A 19 98.26 -1.13 26.50
C ALA A 19 97.79 -2.41 27.23
N GLY A 20 98.54 -3.47 27.46
CA GLY A 20 99.92 -3.85 27.18
C GLY A 20 100.04 -5.29 27.71
N LEU A 21 100.75 -6.17 26.99
CA LEU A 21 101.01 -7.55 27.39
C LEU A 21 102.15 -7.57 28.42
N GLY A 22 101.87 -8.08 29.61
CA GLY A 22 102.85 -8.42 30.64
C GLY A 22 102.66 -9.88 31.05
N VAL A 23 103.66 -10.70 30.75
CA VAL A 23 103.80 -12.08 31.23
C VAL A 23 104.66 -12.03 32.49
N GLU A 24 104.10 -12.39 33.64
CA GLU A 24 104.88 -12.75 34.82
C GLU A 24 104.54 -14.18 35.23
N SER A 25 105.61 -14.95 35.42
CA SER A 25 105.65 -16.33 35.86
C SER A 25 105.41 -16.42 37.37
N GLU A 26 104.39 -17.16 37.80
CA GLU A 26 104.25 -17.61 39.18
C GLU A 26 104.40 -19.13 39.27
N SER A 27 105.19 -19.51 40.26
CA SER A 27 105.64 -20.85 40.63
C SER A 27 104.51 -21.77 41.12
N GLU A 28 104.43 -22.98 40.57
CA GLU A 28 103.60 -24.08 41.07
C GLU A 28 104.07 -24.56 42.46
N GLN A 29 103.27 -24.32 43.50
CA GLN A 29 103.30 -25.07 44.77
C GLN A 29 102.25 -26.18 44.73
N MET A 30 102.65 -27.44 44.96
CA MET A 30 101.70 -28.56 45.12
C MET A 30 100.83 -28.36 46.37
N PRO A 31 99.49 -28.43 46.27
CA PRO A 31 98.59 -28.28 47.42
C PRO A 31 98.64 -29.52 48.32
N THR A 32 98.76 -29.31 49.63
CA THR A 32 98.58 -30.33 50.68
C THR A 32 97.14 -30.87 50.66
N VAL A 33 96.93 -32.11 51.11
CA VAL A 33 95.64 -32.85 51.09
C VAL A 33 94.46 -32.04 51.68
N ASN A 34 94.71 -31.14 52.64
CA ASN A 34 93.69 -30.23 53.18
C ASN A 34 93.22 -29.14 52.20
N ASN A 35 94.10 -28.63 51.33
CA ASN A 35 93.71 -27.64 50.30
C ASN A 35 92.84 -28.28 49.22
N ILE A 36 93.07 -29.55 48.89
CA ILE A 36 92.25 -30.27 47.90
C ILE A 36 90.84 -30.52 48.46
N ALA A 37 90.71 -30.88 49.74
CA ALA A 37 89.41 -31.08 50.39
C ALA A 37 88.57 -29.78 50.43
N GLN A 38 89.18 -28.65 50.80
CA GLN A 38 88.52 -27.33 50.81
C GLN A 38 88.07 -26.91 49.40
N THR A 39 88.92 -27.14 48.39
CA THR A 39 88.60 -26.80 46.98
C THR A 39 87.46 -27.67 46.44
N VAL A 40 87.37 -28.94 46.86
CA VAL A 40 86.27 -29.84 46.50
C VAL A 40 84.98 -29.41 47.18
N GLU A 41 84.99 -29.06 48.46
CA GLU A 41 83.81 -28.53 49.16
C GLU A 41 83.31 -27.22 48.55
N ASP A 42 84.21 -26.28 48.24
CA ASP A 42 83.86 -25.02 47.57
C ASP A 42 83.30 -25.26 46.16
N SER A 43 83.83 -26.24 45.43
CA SER A 43 83.33 -26.63 44.11
C SER A 43 81.95 -27.30 44.19
N VAL A 44 81.69 -28.12 45.21
CA VAL A 44 80.37 -28.73 45.46
C VAL A 44 79.36 -27.65 45.86
N ALA A 45 79.73 -26.72 46.73
CA ALA A 45 78.88 -25.59 47.12
C ALA A 45 78.60 -24.62 45.94
N ALA A 46 79.55 -24.45 45.03
CA ALA A 46 79.35 -23.69 43.78
C ALA A 46 78.41 -24.43 42.81
N ALA A 47 78.55 -25.75 42.69
CA ALA A 47 77.66 -26.58 41.87
C ALA A 47 76.23 -26.60 42.41
N GLU A 48 76.04 -26.65 43.73
CA GLU A 48 74.72 -26.54 44.36
C GLU A 48 74.08 -25.15 44.15
N ARG A 49 74.85 -24.07 44.22
CA ARG A 49 74.38 -22.72 43.89
C ARG A 49 73.92 -22.61 42.43
N LEU A 50 74.71 -23.12 41.49
CA LEU A 50 74.35 -23.15 40.06
C LEU A 50 73.12 -24.01 39.80
N ARG A 51 72.94 -25.13 40.52
CA ARG A 51 71.76 -25.99 40.41
C ARG A 51 70.49 -25.26 40.86
N LEU A 52 70.53 -24.59 42.01
CA LEU A 52 69.40 -23.80 42.51
C LEU A 52 69.06 -22.63 41.57
N GLU A 53 70.07 -22.01 40.97
CA GLU A 53 69.88 -20.93 40.00
C GLU A 53 69.28 -21.45 38.67
N LEU A 54 69.69 -22.64 38.20
CA LEU A 54 69.05 -23.34 37.07
C LEU A 54 67.60 -23.73 37.35
N GLU A 55 67.28 -24.16 38.57
CA GLU A 55 65.91 -24.45 39.00
C GLU A 55 65.04 -23.17 39.02
N ARG A 56 65.59 -22.04 39.51
CA ARG A 56 64.94 -20.72 39.43
C ARG A 56 64.65 -20.31 37.98
N TYR A 57 65.66 -20.37 37.10
CA TYR A 57 65.50 -20.01 35.68
C TYR A 57 64.51 -20.94 34.96
N ARG A 58 64.45 -22.23 35.28
CA ARG A 58 63.44 -23.15 34.73
C ARG A 58 62.03 -22.77 35.16
N SER A 59 61.85 -22.35 36.41
CA SER A 59 60.55 -21.87 36.91
C SER A 59 60.14 -20.57 36.21
N GLU A 60 61.04 -19.59 36.11
CA GLU A 60 60.80 -18.32 35.43
C GLU A 60 60.51 -18.52 33.93
N LEU A 61 61.25 -19.39 33.23
CA LEU A 61 60.99 -19.74 31.84
C LEU A 61 59.65 -20.49 31.66
N GLY A 62 59.21 -21.25 32.67
CA GLY A 62 57.89 -21.88 32.71
C GLY A 62 56.77 -20.86 32.81
N GLU A 63 56.91 -19.88 33.70
CA GLU A 63 55.96 -18.76 33.83
C GLU A 63 55.93 -17.87 32.58
N CYS A 64 57.09 -17.55 31.99
CA CYS A 64 57.16 -16.80 30.74
C CYS A 64 56.48 -17.54 29.58
N ARG A 65 56.70 -18.86 29.44
CA ARG A 65 55.99 -19.67 28.44
C ARG A 65 54.48 -19.67 28.65
N LYS A 66 54.02 -19.75 29.89
CA LYS A 66 52.60 -19.68 30.22
C LYS A 66 52.00 -18.31 29.83
N ARG A 67 52.67 -17.21 30.17
CA ARG A 67 52.25 -15.85 29.79
C ARG A 67 52.23 -15.64 28.28
N MET A 68 53.23 -16.16 27.56
CA MET A 68 53.24 -16.12 26.09
C MET A 68 52.05 -16.86 25.50
N GLY A 69 51.73 -18.06 26.00
CA GLY A 69 50.55 -18.80 25.53
C GLY A 69 49.23 -18.08 25.83
N GLU A 70 49.10 -17.43 26.99
CA GLU A 70 47.93 -16.60 27.34
C GLU A 70 47.80 -15.37 26.42
N LEU A 71 48.92 -14.74 26.05
CA LEU A 71 48.96 -13.61 25.10
C LEU A 71 48.57 -14.05 23.68
N GLU A 72 49.15 -15.14 23.17
CA GLU A 72 48.83 -15.69 21.84
C GLU A 72 47.34 -16.05 21.71
N GLN A 73 46.77 -16.65 22.76
CA GLN A 73 45.33 -16.97 22.81
C GLN A 73 44.46 -15.71 22.84
N GLY A 74 44.87 -14.68 23.59
CA GLY A 74 44.17 -13.39 23.61
C GLY A 74 44.20 -12.68 22.25
N GLU A 75 45.33 -12.71 21.55
CA GLU A 75 45.46 -12.15 20.20
C GLU A 75 44.61 -12.91 19.17
N ALA A 76 44.61 -14.24 19.21
CA ALA A 76 43.78 -15.07 18.34
C ALA A 76 42.28 -14.80 18.54
N LEU A 77 41.86 -14.65 19.81
CA LEU A 77 40.49 -14.30 20.17
C LEU A 77 40.09 -12.94 19.60
N LEU A 78 40.89 -11.88 19.85
CA LEU A 78 40.61 -10.54 19.32
C LEU A 78 40.58 -10.49 17.78
N ALA A 79 41.51 -11.20 17.13
CA ALA A 79 41.55 -11.29 15.67
C ALA A 79 40.30 -12.00 15.11
N GLY A 80 39.87 -13.08 15.78
CA GLY A 80 38.65 -13.82 15.44
C GLY A 80 37.38 -12.98 15.64
N GLU A 81 37.27 -12.26 16.76
CA GLU A 81 36.15 -11.35 17.05
C GLU A 81 36.02 -10.28 15.96
N LYS A 82 37.13 -9.64 15.61
CA LYS A 82 37.16 -8.62 14.54
C LYS A 82 36.64 -9.19 13.23
N ARG A 83 37.11 -10.38 12.83
CA ARG A 83 36.67 -11.06 11.60
C ARG A 83 35.16 -11.32 11.63
N ILE A 84 34.62 -11.77 12.75
CA ILE A 84 33.19 -12.08 12.91
C ILE A 84 32.35 -10.81 12.86
N LEU A 85 32.78 -9.74 13.54
CA LEU A 85 32.11 -8.44 13.47
C LEU A 85 32.09 -7.88 12.04
N GLU A 86 33.17 -8.07 11.26
CA GLU A 86 33.18 -7.72 9.85
C GLU A 86 32.19 -8.55 9.01
N MET A 87 32.05 -9.85 9.30
CA MET A 87 31.06 -10.71 8.63
C MET A 87 29.62 -10.27 8.93
N ILE A 88 29.34 -9.94 10.20
CA ILE A 88 28.05 -9.37 10.64
C ILE A 88 27.81 -8.04 9.93
N ALA A 89 28.81 -7.15 9.92
CA ALA A 89 28.73 -5.83 9.28
C ALA A 89 28.41 -5.91 7.78
N LYS A 90 28.98 -6.90 7.08
CA LYS A 90 28.77 -7.16 5.64
C LYS A 90 27.46 -7.89 5.32
N SER A 91 26.56 -8.10 6.30
CA SER A 91 25.30 -8.84 6.14
C SER A 91 25.49 -10.24 5.53
N SER A 92 26.53 -10.95 5.99
CA SER A 92 26.76 -12.34 5.57
C SER A 92 25.60 -13.25 6.03
N LEU A 93 25.46 -14.42 5.40
CA LEU A 93 24.52 -15.44 5.87
C LEU A 93 24.82 -15.81 7.33
N LEU A 94 23.77 -16.08 8.11
CA LEU A 94 23.89 -16.34 9.55
C LEU A 94 24.70 -17.61 9.84
N GLU A 95 24.47 -18.67 9.08
CA GLU A 95 25.15 -19.97 9.26
C GLU A 95 26.69 -19.86 9.20
N PRO A 96 27.32 -19.24 8.17
CA PRO A 96 28.76 -18.97 8.18
C PRO A 96 29.28 -18.17 9.39
N ILE A 97 28.48 -17.25 9.93
CA ILE A 97 28.85 -16.45 11.11
C ILE A 97 28.85 -17.34 12.35
N LEU A 98 27.82 -18.16 12.54
CA LEU A 98 27.71 -19.08 13.67
C LEU A 98 28.78 -20.19 13.60
N ASP A 99 29.11 -20.66 12.41
CA ASP A 99 30.21 -21.59 12.18
C ASP A 99 31.57 -20.96 12.52
N ALA A 100 31.81 -19.71 12.10
CA ALA A 100 33.02 -18.99 12.45
C ALA A 100 33.16 -18.76 13.95
N LEU A 101 32.05 -18.50 14.67
CA LEU A 101 32.01 -18.42 16.13
C LEU A 101 32.41 -19.75 16.78
N CYS A 102 31.87 -20.87 16.30
CA CYS A 102 32.25 -22.19 16.82
C CYS A 102 33.73 -22.50 16.55
N ARG A 103 34.24 -22.25 15.34
CA ARG A 103 35.66 -22.46 15.01
C ARG A 103 36.59 -21.60 15.87
N LEU A 104 36.20 -20.37 16.20
CA LEU A 104 36.99 -19.50 17.07
C LEU A 104 37.16 -20.09 18.48
N VAL A 105 36.10 -20.69 19.03
CA VAL A 105 36.17 -21.37 20.33
C VAL A 105 37.12 -22.55 20.28
N GLU A 106 37.05 -23.35 19.22
CA GLU A 106 37.87 -24.54 19.01
C GLU A 106 39.35 -24.19 18.78
N GLU A 107 39.63 -23.01 18.21
CA GLU A 107 40.99 -22.48 17.99
C GLU A 107 41.61 -21.94 19.29
N VAL A 108 40.84 -21.21 20.10
CA VAL A 108 41.34 -20.56 21.32
C VAL A 108 41.35 -21.52 22.52
N SER A 109 40.48 -22.53 22.55
CA SER A 109 40.44 -23.57 23.58
C SER A 109 40.75 -24.95 23.00
N ASN A 110 42.00 -25.37 23.13
CA ASN A 110 42.47 -26.65 22.61
C ASN A 110 41.74 -27.84 23.27
N GLY A 111 41.23 -28.76 22.46
CA GLY A 111 40.46 -29.93 22.91
C GLY A 111 38.97 -29.67 23.17
N SER A 112 38.51 -28.42 23.05
CA SER A 112 37.10 -28.06 23.08
C SER A 112 36.47 -28.18 21.69
N LEU A 113 35.20 -28.61 21.66
CA LEU A 113 34.33 -28.61 20.49
C LEU A 113 33.17 -27.65 20.75
N ALA A 114 32.68 -26.96 19.73
CA ALA A 114 31.63 -25.96 19.91
C ALA A 114 30.39 -26.24 19.06
N THR A 115 29.22 -25.92 19.61
CA THR A 115 27.96 -25.95 18.88
C THR A 115 27.04 -24.81 19.28
N ILE A 116 26.28 -24.30 18.32
CA ILE A 116 25.18 -23.37 18.51
C ILE A 116 23.89 -24.02 18.00
N LEU A 117 22.87 -23.99 18.85
CA LEU A 117 21.50 -24.36 18.51
C LEU A 117 20.62 -23.11 18.57
N LEU A 118 19.77 -22.90 17.56
CA LEU A 118 18.83 -21.79 17.52
C LEU A 118 17.44 -22.24 17.97
N LEU A 119 16.76 -21.36 18.69
CA LEU A 119 15.35 -21.53 19.03
C LEU A 119 14.49 -21.22 17.79
N ASP A 120 13.70 -22.19 17.39
CA ASP A 120 12.51 -21.95 16.59
C ASP A 120 11.34 -21.56 17.52
N SER A 121 10.86 -20.33 17.37
CA SER A 121 9.78 -19.78 18.18
C SER A 121 8.42 -20.42 17.89
N GLU A 122 8.21 -20.99 16.70
CA GLU A 122 6.92 -21.60 16.34
C GLU A 122 6.77 -22.98 16.97
N SER A 123 7.78 -23.84 16.81
CA SER A 123 7.77 -25.19 17.38
C SER A 123 8.23 -25.27 18.84
N ASN A 124 8.78 -24.17 19.38
CA ASN A 124 9.42 -24.09 20.71
C ASN A 124 10.50 -25.18 20.90
N ARG A 125 11.33 -25.38 19.88
CA ARG A 125 12.40 -26.39 19.83
C ARG A 125 13.72 -25.77 19.43
N LEU A 126 14.80 -26.40 19.87
CA LEU A 126 16.15 -26.04 19.46
C LEU A 126 16.55 -26.84 18.22
N TRP A 127 17.09 -26.13 17.24
CA TRP A 127 17.58 -26.69 15.99
C TRP A 127 19.07 -26.42 15.84
N HIS A 128 19.80 -27.42 15.34
CA HIS A 128 21.20 -27.25 14.98
C HIS A 128 21.39 -26.09 14.01
N ALA A 129 22.37 -25.24 14.31
CA ALA A 129 22.70 -24.08 13.48
C ALA A 129 24.18 -24.00 13.12
N ALA A 130 25.07 -24.42 14.02
CA ALA A 130 26.50 -24.52 13.74
C ALA A 130 27.16 -25.58 14.63
N ALA A 131 28.02 -26.40 14.05
CA ALA A 131 28.87 -27.37 14.76
C ALA A 131 29.98 -27.91 13.84
N PRO A 132 30.97 -27.08 13.48
CA PRO A 132 31.89 -27.31 12.38
C PRO A 132 32.81 -28.53 12.55
N SER A 133 33.08 -28.95 13.79
CA SER A 133 33.99 -30.06 14.11
C SER A 133 33.28 -31.26 14.75
N LEU A 134 31.95 -31.23 14.82
CA LEU A 134 31.16 -32.39 15.24
C LEU A 134 30.80 -33.28 14.03
N PRO A 135 30.82 -34.61 14.17
CA PRO A 135 30.39 -35.52 13.10
C PRO A 135 28.94 -35.26 12.67
N SER A 136 28.64 -35.38 11.38
CA SER A 136 27.29 -35.18 10.84
C SER A 136 26.26 -36.12 11.48
N THR A 137 26.67 -37.37 11.78
CA THR A 137 25.87 -38.37 12.48
C THR A 137 25.42 -37.94 13.88
N TYR A 138 26.15 -37.01 14.50
CA TYR A 138 25.79 -36.43 15.80
C TYR A 138 24.91 -35.18 15.62
N THR A 139 25.22 -34.30 14.66
CA THR A 139 24.48 -33.06 14.42
C THR A 139 23.09 -33.31 13.83
N GLU A 140 22.92 -34.33 12.99
CA GLU A 140 21.62 -34.78 12.48
C GLU A 140 20.67 -35.19 13.62
N GLY A 141 21.22 -35.76 14.71
CA GLY A 141 20.48 -36.12 15.92
C GLY A 141 20.11 -34.92 16.80
N MET A 142 20.61 -33.71 16.53
CA MET A 142 20.30 -32.49 17.27
C MET A 142 19.17 -31.65 16.64
N GLY A 143 18.53 -32.13 15.58
CA GLY A 143 17.38 -31.45 14.99
C GLY A 143 16.14 -31.57 15.88
N GLY A 144 15.55 -30.44 16.28
CA GLY A 144 14.25 -30.40 16.93
C GLY A 144 14.23 -30.81 18.42
N ILE A 145 15.29 -30.52 19.16
CA ILE A 145 15.42 -30.80 20.60
C ILE A 145 14.33 -30.05 21.37
N VAL A 146 13.58 -30.79 22.21
CA VAL A 146 12.55 -30.22 23.10
C VAL A 146 13.22 -29.41 24.21
N ILE A 147 12.64 -28.25 24.54
CA ILE A 147 13.06 -27.49 25.72
C ILE A 147 12.35 -28.06 26.95
N GLY A 148 13.12 -28.55 27.93
CA GLY A 148 12.56 -29.19 29.12
C GLY A 148 13.58 -29.35 30.25
N PRO A 149 13.15 -29.75 31.45
CA PRO A 149 13.97 -29.74 32.67
C PRO A 149 15.10 -30.78 32.71
N SER A 150 15.06 -31.79 31.83
CA SER A 150 16.01 -32.90 31.77
C SER A 150 16.27 -33.36 30.33
N VAL A 151 16.56 -32.41 29.43
CA VAL A 151 16.76 -32.65 28.00
C VAL A 151 18.20 -32.32 27.59
N GLY A 152 19.14 -33.15 28.03
CA GLY A 152 20.57 -32.90 27.89
C GLY A 152 20.99 -31.57 28.54
N SER A 153 22.18 -31.08 28.19
CA SER A 153 22.66 -29.78 28.66
C SER A 153 21.97 -28.61 27.95
N CYS A 154 21.87 -28.65 26.61
CA CYS A 154 21.31 -27.56 25.81
C CYS A 154 19.80 -27.31 26.06
N GLY A 155 18.97 -28.35 25.96
CA GLY A 155 17.52 -28.22 26.18
C GLY A 155 17.18 -27.78 27.61
N THR A 156 17.96 -28.27 28.59
CA THR A 156 17.82 -27.87 30.00
C THR A 156 18.27 -26.44 30.26
N ALA A 157 19.40 -25.99 29.66
CA ALA A 157 19.86 -24.61 29.77
C ALA A 157 18.82 -23.62 29.21
N ALA A 158 18.24 -23.94 28.05
CA ALA A 158 17.15 -23.17 27.47
C ALA A 158 15.92 -23.10 28.40
N TYR A 159 15.54 -24.23 29.01
CA TYR A 159 14.39 -24.32 29.91
C TYR A 159 14.59 -23.49 31.19
N ARG A 160 15.75 -23.65 31.83
CA ARG A 160 16.09 -22.96 33.08
C ARG A 160 16.47 -21.49 32.86
N ARG A 161 16.83 -21.12 31.62
CA ARG A 161 17.34 -19.80 31.26
C ARG A 161 18.62 -19.42 32.02
N GLU A 162 19.41 -20.43 32.37
CA GLU A 162 20.70 -20.30 33.06
C GLU A 162 21.71 -21.31 32.48
N PRO A 163 23.03 -21.09 32.66
CA PRO A 163 24.04 -22.04 32.23
C PRO A 163 23.90 -23.40 32.91
N VAL A 164 24.06 -24.49 32.14
CA VAL A 164 24.07 -25.87 32.64
C VAL A 164 25.43 -26.49 32.35
N ILE A 165 26.09 -26.96 33.42
CA ILE A 165 27.44 -27.53 33.37
C ILE A 165 27.34 -29.02 33.67
N VAL A 166 27.66 -29.86 32.68
CA VAL A 166 27.79 -31.32 32.82
C VAL A 166 29.25 -31.70 32.68
N CYS A 167 29.90 -32.08 33.79
CA CYS A 167 31.32 -32.43 33.80
C CYS A 167 31.61 -33.87 33.37
N ASP A 168 30.64 -34.79 33.50
CA ASP A 168 30.70 -36.14 32.93
C ASP A 168 29.32 -36.63 32.44
N ILE A 169 29.13 -36.66 31.12
CA ILE A 169 27.92 -37.13 30.43
C ILE A 169 27.59 -38.59 30.82
N ALA A 170 28.60 -39.41 31.11
CA ALA A 170 28.39 -40.81 31.45
C ALA A 170 27.69 -41.00 32.81
N ALA A 171 27.80 -40.02 33.71
CA ALA A 171 27.25 -40.09 35.07
C ALA A 171 26.07 -39.13 35.29
N ASP A 172 25.95 -38.09 34.47
CA ASP A 172 24.96 -37.02 34.69
C ASP A 172 23.52 -37.45 34.35
N PRO A 173 22.53 -37.15 35.22
CA PRO A 173 21.13 -37.52 35.00
C PRO A 173 20.46 -36.74 33.86
N LEU A 174 20.89 -35.53 33.51
CA LEU A 174 20.32 -34.75 32.41
C LEU A 174 20.51 -35.43 31.05
N TRP A 175 21.50 -36.32 30.96
CA TRP A 175 21.84 -37.07 29.76
C TRP A 175 21.23 -38.47 29.71
N ALA A 176 20.38 -38.89 30.66
CA ALA A 176 19.87 -40.27 30.72
C ALA A 176 19.32 -40.79 29.37
N ASP A 177 18.54 -39.97 28.66
CA ASP A 177 17.94 -40.33 27.37
C ASP A 177 18.85 -40.11 26.16
N TYR A 178 19.97 -39.39 26.33
CA TYR A 178 20.85 -38.92 25.25
C TYR A 178 22.30 -39.45 25.34
N ARG A 179 22.66 -40.07 26.46
CA ARG A 179 24.02 -40.48 26.82
C ARG A 179 24.66 -41.38 25.76
N ASN A 180 23.91 -42.38 25.28
CA ASN A 180 24.43 -43.33 24.29
C ASN A 180 24.86 -42.63 22.99
N VAL A 181 24.12 -41.60 22.57
CA VAL A 181 24.39 -40.83 21.36
C VAL A 181 25.66 -39.98 21.51
N ALA A 182 25.84 -39.31 22.64
CA ALA A 182 27.04 -38.51 22.90
C ALA A 182 28.29 -39.37 23.13
N LEU A 183 28.18 -40.47 23.89
CA LEU A 183 29.31 -41.38 24.17
C LEU A 183 29.79 -42.10 22.91
N ALA A 184 28.90 -42.46 21.99
CA ALA A 184 29.28 -43.08 20.72
C ALA A 184 30.19 -42.17 19.87
N HIS A 185 30.13 -40.85 20.06
CA HIS A 185 30.97 -39.86 19.39
C HIS A 185 32.15 -39.40 20.26
N GLY A 186 32.39 -40.06 21.40
CA GLY A 186 33.50 -39.79 22.30
C GLY A 186 33.35 -38.51 23.13
N LEU A 187 32.13 -37.98 23.28
CA LEU A 187 31.87 -36.77 24.06
C LEU A 187 31.64 -37.13 25.53
N ARG A 188 32.34 -36.44 26.43
CA ARG A 188 32.36 -36.73 27.86
C ARG A 188 31.94 -35.58 28.74
N ALA A 189 32.06 -34.32 28.32
CA ALA A 189 31.52 -33.18 29.06
C ALA A 189 30.76 -32.24 28.12
N SER A 190 29.78 -31.50 28.66
CA SER A 190 29.01 -30.51 27.92
C SER A 190 28.60 -29.35 28.82
N TRP A 191 28.94 -28.13 28.40
CA TRP A 191 28.59 -26.90 29.11
C TRP A 191 27.79 -26.00 28.19
N SER A 192 26.51 -25.81 28.51
CA SER A 192 25.56 -25.10 27.67
C SER A 192 25.15 -23.79 28.31
N THR A 193 25.24 -22.71 27.56
CA THR A 193 24.85 -21.36 27.97
C THR A 193 23.75 -20.84 27.06
N PRO A 194 22.64 -20.34 27.61
CA PRO A 194 21.59 -19.70 26.80
C PRO A 194 22.10 -18.42 26.11
N ILE A 195 21.70 -18.23 24.87
CA ILE A 195 21.92 -16.98 24.12
C ILE A 195 20.64 -16.15 24.25
N PHE A 196 20.76 -14.93 24.77
CA PHE A 196 19.64 -14.00 24.90
C PHE A 196 19.78 -12.82 23.94
N SER A 197 18.65 -12.29 23.47
CA SER A 197 18.59 -11.02 22.78
C SER A 197 18.90 -9.86 23.75
N SER A 198 19.17 -8.69 23.19
CA SER A 198 19.25 -7.41 23.92
C SER A 198 17.99 -7.12 24.75
N SER A 199 16.83 -7.62 24.31
CA SER A 199 15.53 -7.56 25.00
C SER A 199 15.27 -8.67 26.03
N GLY A 200 16.22 -9.59 26.22
CA GLY A 200 16.12 -10.70 27.17
C GLY A 200 15.29 -11.89 26.69
N ASN A 201 15.01 -12.04 25.39
CA ASN A 201 14.35 -13.22 24.85
C ASN A 201 15.37 -14.32 24.54
N LEU A 202 15.00 -15.59 24.77
CA LEU A 202 15.86 -16.72 24.42
C LEU A 202 15.97 -16.83 22.89
N LEU A 203 17.20 -16.82 22.38
CA LEU A 203 17.49 -16.96 20.95
C LEU A 203 17.98 -18.36 20.59
N GLY A 204 18.57 -19.07 21.55
CA GLY A 204 19.19 -20.36 21.34
C GLY A 204 20.10 -20.74 22.50
N THR A 205 20.96 -21.72 22.28
CA THR A 205 21.96 -22.16 23.24
C THR A 205 23.29 -22.38 22.55
N PHE A 206 24.37 -21.95 23.21
CA PHE A 206 25.73 -22.25 22.82
C PHE A 206 26.28 -23.30 23.77
N ALA A 207 26.97 -24.31 23.26
CA ALA A 207 27.58 -25.33 24.08
C ALA A 207 29.04 -25.60 23.71
N ILE A 208 29.86 -25.77 24.74
CA ILE A 208 31.22 -26.29 24.65
C ILE A 208 31.17 -27.77 25.07
N LEU A 209 31.81 -28.62 24.28
CA LEU A 209 31.87 -30.06 24.45
C LEU A 209 33.33 -30.50 24.60
N SER A 210 33.59 -31.48 25.43
CA SER A 210 34.93 -32.08 25.62
C SER A 210 34.89 -33.58 25.45
N ARG A 211 36.00 -34.16 24.99
CA ARG A 211 36.19 -35.61 24.89
C ARG A 211 36.62 -36.27 26.21
N GLU A 212 36.98 -35.46 27.19
CA GLU A 212 37.37 -35.90 28.53
C GLU A 212 36.43 -35.31 29.59
N PRO A 213 36.19 -36.02 30.72
CA PRO A 213 35.47 -35.44 31.85
C PRO A 213 36.23 -34.25 32.42
N CYS A 214 35.63 -33.06 32.39
CA CYS A 214 36.25 -31.85 32.88
C CYS A 214 35.22 -30.80 33.31
N SER A 215 35.67 -29.91 34.19
CA SER A 215 34.93 -28.70 34.60
C SER A 215 35.41 -27.51 33.77
N PRO A 216 34.55 -26.49 33.53
CA PRO A 216 34.95 -25.29 32.84
C PRO A 216 36.04 -24.55 33.62
N THR A 217 36.90 -23.87 32.87
CA THR A 217 37.98 -23.03 33.41
C THR A 217 37.56 -21.56 33.34
N PRO A 218 38.23 -20.63 34.06
CA PRO A 218 37.96 -19.20 33.91
C PRO A 218 38.03 -18.70 32.45
N GLN A 219 38.92 -19.27 31.64
CA GLN A 219 39.01 -18.99 30.22
C GLN A 219 37.75 -19.41 29.45
N HIS A 220 37.19 -20.60 29.75
CA HIS A 220 35.94 -21.04 29.16
C HIS A 220 34.78 -20.10 29.48
N HIS A 221 34.72 -19.56 30.71
CA HIS A 221 33.70 -18.58 31.07
C HIS A 221 33.84 -17.28 30.26
N HIS A 222 35.07 -16.77 30.08
CA HIS A 222 35.32 -15.55 29.31
C HIS A 222 34.92 -15.73 27.83
N ILE A 223 35.40 -16.79 27.19
CA ILE A 223 35.08 -17.09 25.78
C ILE A 223 33.58 -17.30 25.61
N THR A 224 32.93 -18.03 26.52
CA THR A 224 31.48 -18.26 26.47
C THR A 224 30.69 -16.95 26.49
N GLN A 225 31.08 -15.98 27.33
CA GLN A 225 30.43 -14.68 27.39
C GLN A 225 30.58 -13.90 26.07
N GLN A 226 31.79 -13.88 25.49
CA GLN A 226 32.03 -13.18 24.23
C GLN A 226 31.28 -13.82 23.06
N ILE A 227 31.32 -15.14 22.95
CA ILE A 227 30.70 -15.89 21.86
C ILE A 227 29.18 -15.79 21.93
N THR A 228 28.58 -15.92 23.12
CA THR A 228 27.14 -15.75 23.28
C THR A 228 26.70 -14.31 22.97
N HIS A 229 27.53 -13.31 23.31
CA HIS A 229 27.27 -11.91 22.96
C HIS A 229 27.32 -11.67 21.44
N LEU A 230 28.36 -12.15 20.74
CA LEU A 230 28.47 -12.01 19.28
C LEU A 230 27.39 -12.81 18.54
N ALA A 231 27.06 -14.01 19.02
CA ALA A 231 25.95 -14.80 18.49
C ALA A 231 24.63 -14.06 18.63
N SER A 232 24.37 -13.44 19.79
CA SER A 232 23.19 -12.61 20.03
C SER A 232 23.07 -11.49 18.99
N ILE A 233 24.13 -10.70 18.79
CA ILE A 233 24.16 -9.62 17.79
C ILE A 233 23.87 -10.14 16.38
N ALA A 234 24.53 -11.24 15.98
CA ALA A 234 24.36 -11.82 14.65
C ALA A 234 22.92 -12.31 14.41
N ILE A 235 22.34 -13.02 15.40
CA ILE A 235 20.98 -13.57 15.32
C ILE A 235 19.94 -12.44 15.31
N GLU A 236 20.06 -11.45 16.19
CA GLU A 236 19.14 -10.30 16.24
C GLU A 236 19.16 -9.50 14.95
N ARG A 237 20.35 -9.22 14.41
CA ARG A 237 20.48 -8.51 13.13
C ARG A 237 19.81 -9.28 12.01
N LYS A 238 20.04 -10.60 11.92
CA LYS A 238 19.43 -11.42 10.86
C LYS A 238 17.90 -11.49 10.98
N ARG A 239 17.38 -11.65 12.21
CA ARG A 239 15.93 -11.65 12.46
C ARG A 239 15.29 -10.31 12.12
N THR A 240 15.94 -9.20 12.46
CA THR A 240 15.47 -7.85 12.13
C THR A 240 15.44 -7.62 10.63
N GLU A 241 16.50 -8.02 9.93
CA GLU A 241 16.57 -7.93 8.47
C GLU A 241 15.48 -8.78 7.79
N ALA A 242 15.28 -10.02 8.25
CA ALA A 242 14.24 -10.90 7.71
C ALA A 242 12.83 -10.35 7.97
N ALA A 243 12.55 -9.83 9.18
CA ALA A 243 11.26 -9.23 9.51
C ALA A 243 10.99 -7.96 8.67
N LEU A 244 12.03 -7.15 8.42
CA LEU A 244 11.93 -5.99 7.53
C LEU A 244 11.62 -6.42 6.11
N GLN A 245 12.36 -7.40 5.57
CA GLN A 245 12.11 -7.95 4.24
C GLN A 245 10.70 -8.52 4.10
N GLU A 246 10.23 -9.28 5.08
CA GLU A 246 8.86 -9.83 5.08
C GLU A 246 7.81 -8.71 5.12
N SER A 247 8.01 -7.68 5.93
CA SER A 247 7.12 -6.51 5.99
C SER A 247 7.11 -5.75 4.66
N GLU A 248 8.26 -5.56 4.03
CA GLU A 248 8.37 -4.92 2.70
C GLU A 248 7.66 -5.74 1.63
N GLU A 249 7.85 -7.07 1.61
CA GLU A 249 7.15 -7.95 0.68
C GLU A 249 5.65 -7.92 0.90
N ARG A 250 5.20 -7.95 2.15
CA ARG A 250 3.79 -7.84 2.50
C ARG A 250 3.19 -6.52 2.01
N PHE A 251 3.92 -5.42 2.18
CA PHE A 251 3.54 -4.12 1.65
C PHE A 251 3.42 -4.15 0.12
N ARG A 252 4.44 -4.66 -0.60
CA ARG A 252 4.41 -4.77 -2.07
C ARG A 252 3.23 -5.60 -2.56
N ARG A 253 2.99 -6.78 -1.96
CA ARG A 253 1.85 -7.63 -2.34
C ARG A 253 0.51 -6.91 -2.20
N MET A 254 0.31 -6.15 -1.12
CA MET A 254 -0.91 -5.36 -0.93
C MET A 254 -0.99 -4.21 -1.94
N ALA A 255 0.09 -3.46 -2.12
CA ALA A 255 0.13 -2.32 -3.03
C ALA A 255 -0.04 -2.73 -4.51
N ASP A 256 0.47 -3.89 -4.92
CA ASP A 256 0.36 -4.41 -6.28
C ASP A 256 -1.05 -4.95 -6.60
N ALA A 257 -1.80 -5.36 -5.59
CA ALA A 257 -3.17 -5.82 -5.73
C ALA A 257 -4.18 -4.68 -5.93
N ILE A 258 -3.80 -3.45 -5.56
CA ILE A 258 -4.64 -2.26 -5.67
C ILE A 258 -4.68 -1.78 -7.14
N PRO A 259 -5.87 -1.58 -7.74
CA PRO A 259 -5.99 -1.14 -9.14
C PRO A 259 -5.42 0.26 -9.40
N GLU A 260 -5.46 1.14 -8.40
CA GLU A 260 -4.84 2.46 -8.46
C GLU A 260 -3.31 2.42 -8.48
N VAL A 261 -2.69 3.51 -8.95
CA VAL A 261 -1.24 3.66 -8.90
C VAL A 261 -0.84 4.22 -7.54
N ILE A 262 -0.03 3.47 -6.80
CA ILE A 262 0.62 3.94 -5.58
C ILE A 262 2.04 4.36 -5.94
N TRP A 263 2.46 5.55 -5.51
CA TRP A 263 3.80 6.08 -5.80
C TRP A 263 4.43 6.78 -4.59
N PHE A 264 5.77 6.75 -4.55
CA PHE A 264 6.60 7.41 -3.55
C PHE A 264 7.82 8.02 -4.24
N THR A 265 8.09 9.30 -3.99
CA THR A 265 9.16 10.08 -4.60
C THR A 265 9.90 10.86 -3.53
N ALA A 266 11.19 10.55 -3.34
CA ALA A 266 12.09 11.40 -2.58
C ALA A 266 12.30 12.71 -3.33
N LEU A 267 12.32 13.83 -2.61
CA LEU A 267 12.40 15.17 -3.22
C LEU A 267 13.85 15.68 -3.38
N GLU A 268 14.77 15.23 -2.52
CA GLU A 268 16.17 15.68 -2.53
C GLU A 268 17.17 14.51 -2.35
N PRO A 269 17.82 14.03 -3.43
CA PRO A 269 17.52 14.32 -4.84
C PRO A 269 16.18 13.70 -5.28
N GLU A 270 15.58 14.28 -6.32
CA GLU A 270 14.35 13.77 -6.94
C GLU A 270 14.55 12.33 -7.41
N LYS A 271 13.91 11.37 -6.74
CA LYS A 271 14.02 9.94 -7.04
C LYS A 271 12.74 9.19 -6.69
N VAL A 272 12.19 8.46 -7.67
CA VAL A 272 11.07 7.54 -7.43
C VAL A 272 11.59 6.36 -6.59
N LEU A 273 11.07 6.22 -5.37
CA LEU A 273 11.38 5.14 -4.44
C LEU A 273 10.55 3.90 -4.73
N TYR A 274 9.29 4.12 -5.11
CA TYR A 274 8.35 3.04 -5.44
C TYR A 274 7.26 3.56 -6.37
N VAL A 275 6.85 2.71 -7.30
CA VAL A 275 5.62 2.85 -8.08
C VAL A 275 5.02 1.46 -8.29
N SER A 276 3.71 1.30 -8.03
CA SER A 276 3.01 0.03 -8.21
C SER A 276 2.90 -0.35 -9.69
N PRO A 277 2.86 -1.66 -10.05
CA PRO A 277 2.69 -2.16 -11.42
C PRO A 277 1.43 -1.66 -12.14
N SER A 278 0.40 -1.22 -11.41
CA SER A 278 -0.78 -0.54 -11.97
C SER A 278 -0.42 0.63 -12.88
N PHE A 279 0.75 1.26 -12.70
CA PHE A 279 1.24 2.32 -13.56
C PHE A 279 1.37 1.86 -15.01
N GLU A 280 1.83 0.63 -15.27
CA GLU A 280 1.98 0.15 -16.64
C GLU A 280 0.63 0.02 -17.35
N ARG A 281 -0.41 -0.39 -16.61
CA ARG A 281 -1.77 -0.50 -17.13
C ARG A 281 -2.39 0.86 -17.44
N ILE A 282 -2.21 1.82 -16.53
CA ILE A 282 -2.86 3.14 -16.62
C ILE A 282 -2.06 4.10 -17.52
N TRP A 283 -0.74 4.16 -17.43
CA TRP A 283 0.10 5.03 -18.27
C TRP A 283 0.54 4.37 -19.59
N GLY A 284 0.43 3.05 -19.73
CA GLY A 284 0.91 2.34 -20.92
C GLY A 284 2.44 2.33 -21.04
N LEU A 285 3.15 2.65 -19.96
CA LEU A 285 4.60 2.81 -19.92
C LEU A 285 5.20 1.87 -18.87
N PRO A 286 6.34 1.22 -19.14
CA PRO A 286 6.95 0.32 -18.17
C PRO A 286 7.49 1.10 -16.97
N VAL A 287 7.30 0.56 -15.75
CA VAL A 287 7.72 1.23 -14.50
C VAL A 287 9.23 1.53 -14.48
N ASN A 288 10.03 0.69 -15.13
CA ASN A 288 11.48 0.86 -15.22
C ASN A 288 11.92 2.16 -15.91
N LYS A 289 11.08 2.73 -16.78
CA LYS A 289 11.37 4.03 -17.41
C LYS A 289 11.12 5.16 -16.42
N LEU A 290 10.11 5.06 -15.57
CA LEU A 290 9.84 6.05 -14.54
C LEU A 290 10.95 6.10 -13.48
N TYR A 291 11.50 4.93 -13.08
CA TYR A 291 12.66 4.89 -12.19
C TYR A 291 13.93 5.52 -12.79
N LYS A 292 14.08 5.50 -14.12
CA LYS A 292 15.21 6.12 -14.84
C LYS A 292 14.99 7.62 -15.10
N ASN A 293 13.75 8.02 -15.34
CA ASN A 293 13.34 9.40 -15.56
C ASN A 293 12.11 9.73 -14.70
N PRO A 294 12.30 10.27 -13.48
CA PRO A 294 11.20 10.65 -12.58
C PRO A 294 10.18 11.63 -13.19
N ARG A 295 10.53 12.35 -14.26
CA ARG A 295 9.63 13.32 -14.92
C ARG A 295 8.76 12.73 -16.02
N LEU A 296 8.92 11.45 -16.33
CA LEU A 296 8.19 10.79 -17.42
C LEU A 296 6.67 10.87 -17.24
N TRP A 297 6.16 10.87 -16.00
CA TRP A 297 4.72 11.01 -15.75
C TRP A 297 4.17 12.36 -16.23
N ILE A 298 4.97 13.43 -16.16
CA ILE A 298 4.60 14.79 -16.61
C ILE A 298 4.50 14.83 -18.14
N GLU A 299 5.41 14.13 -18.82
CA GLU A 299 5.43 14.05 -20.29
C GLU A 299 4.17 13.38 -20.85
N ALA A 300 3.60 12.43 -20.10
CA ALA A 300 2.35 11.75 -20.45
C ALA A 300 1.10 12.61 -20.23
N ILE A 301 1.18 13.73 -19.51
CA ILE A 301 0.03 14.62 -19.29
C ILE A 301 -0.37 15.26 -20.62
N HIS A 302 -1.68 15.30 -20.87
CA HIS A 302 -2.29 15.96 -22.02
C HIS A 302 -1.79 17.41 -22.13
N PRO A 303 -1.46 17.90 -23.34
CA PRO A 303 -0.87 19.23 -23.53
C PRO A 303 -1.61 20.38 -22.80
N ASP A 304 -2.94 20.41 -22.90
CA ASP A 304 -3.78 21.44 -22.25
C ASP A 304 -3.69 21.42 -20.71
N ASP A 305 -3.42 20.26 -20.11
CA ASP A 305 -3.45 20.07 -18.65
C ASP A 305 -2.03 20.19 -18.05
N ARG A 306 -0.99 19.98 -18.86
CA ARG A 306 0.40 19.81 -18.41
C ARG A 306 0.92 20.97 -17.58
N GLN A 307 0.72 22.21 -18.05
CA GLN A 307 1.22 23.39 -17.35
C GLN A 307 0.55 23.52 -15.97
N ARG A 308 -0.78 23.43 -15.93
CA ARG A 308 -1.56 23.52 -14.69
C ARG A 308 -1.11 22.45 -13.68
N VAL A 309 -1.04 21.19 -14.10
CA VAL A 309 -0.71 20.08 -13.19
C VAL A 309 0.73 20.18 -12.69
N THR A 310 1.68 20.53 -13.57
CA THR A 310 3.09 20.68 -13.19
C THR A 310 3.25 21.80 -12.17
N SER A 311 2.64 22.97 -12.41
CA SER A 311 2.67 24.08 -11.46
C SER A 311 2.03 23.70 -10.12
N THR A 312 0.85 23.07 -10.13
CA THR A 312 0.18 22.58 -8.92
C THR A 312 1.06 21.62 -8.12
N PHE A 313 1.75 20.68 -8.79
CA PHE A 313 2.70 19.77 -8.14
C PHE A 313 3.92 20.50 -7.57
N SER A 314 4.54 21.42 -8.34
CA SER A 314 5.70 22.20 -7.88
C SER A 314 5.42 23.04 -6.64
N HIS A 315 4.29 23.76 -6.62
CA HIS A 315 3.86 24.53 -5.45
C HIS A 315 3.58 23.63 -4.24
N TRP A 316 2.94 22.48 -4.49
CA TRP A 316 2.67 21.51 -3.42
C TRP A 316 3.97 20.98 -2.80
N VAL A 317 4.92 20.47 -3.60
CA VAL A 317 6.19 19.94 -3.06
C VAL A 317 7.08 21.01 -2.43
N ALA A 318 6.88 22.29 -2.76
CA ALA A 318 7.52 23.43 -2.09
C ALA A 318 6.92 23.72 -0.68
N GLY A 319 5.89 22.98 -0.27
CA GLY A 319 5.22 23.13 1.02
C GLY A 319 4.15 24.22 1.05
N GLU A 320 3.75 24.75 -0.11
CA GLU A 320 2.67 25.74 -0.19
C GLU A 320 1.30 25.07 0.06
N GLN A 321 0.34 25.85 0.59
CA GLN A 321 -1.02 25.36 0.82
C GLN A 321 -1.78 25.21 -0.51
N VAL A 322 -1.60 24.05 -1.13
CA VAL A 322 -2.28 23.64 -2.35
C VAL A 322 -3.12 22.40 -2.05
N ASN A 323 -4.38 22.38 -2.51
CA ASN A 323 -5.22 21.18 -2.38
C ASN A 323 -4.79 20.10 -3.39
N TYR A 324 -3.72 19.37 -3.05
CA TYR A 324 -3.23 18.25 -3.84
C TYR A 324 -3.98 16.94 -3.56
N HIS A 325 -5.14 17.01 -2.89
CA HIS A 325 -6.04 15.87 -2.67
C HIS A 325 -7.19 15.81 -3.69
N ASN A 326 -7.22 16.72 -4.67
CA ASN A 326 -8.29 16.76 -5.67
C ASN A 326 -7.80 17.31 -7.00
N VAL A 327 -6.79 16.66 -7.60
CA VAL A 327 -6.26 17.08 -8.91
C VAL A 327 -6.73 16.10 -9.98
N GLU A 328 -7.62 16.55 -10.85
CA GLU A 328 -8.03 15.78 -12.03
C GLU A 328 -7.29 16.28 -13.29
N TYR A 329 -6.79 15.35 -14.10
CA TYR A 329 -6.12 15.67 -15.37
C TYR A 329 -6.18 14.51 -16.36
N ARG A 330 -5.93 14.82 -17.64
CA ARG A 330 -5.85 13.84 -18.71
C ARG A 330 -4.40 13.41 -18.93
N ILE A 331 -4.21 12.12 -19.19
CA ILE A 331 -2.97 11.58 -19.74
C ILE A 331 -3.21 11.04 -21.14
N VAL A 332 -2.17 11.03 -21.96
CA VAL A 332 -2.15 10.44 -23.31
C VAL A 332 -1.22 9.23 -23.27
N GLN A 333 -1.79 8.05 -23.47
CA GLN A 333 -1.03 6.81 -23.56
C GLN A 333 -0.22 6.75 -24.88
N PRO A 334 0.80 5.89 -24.99
CA PRO A 334 1.60 5.75 -26.22
C PRO A 334 0.80 5.37 -27.48
N ASP A 335 -0.36 4.72 -27.32
CA ASP A 335 -1.30 4.39 -28.40
C ASP A 335 -2.22 5.55 -28.80
N GLY A 336 -2.10 6.70 -28.11
CA GLY A 336 -2.92 7.89 -28.30
C GLY A 336 -4.21 7.91 -27.49
N ALA A 337 -4.51 6.86 -26.70
CA ALA A 337 -5.70 6.83 -25.86
C ALA A 337 -5.62 7.88 -24.74
N ILE A 338 -6.73 8.58 -24.51
CA ILE A 338 -6.84 9.56 -23.41
C ILE A 338 -7.46 8.87 -22.20
N ARG A 339 -6.81 9.00 -21.04
CA ARG A 339 -7.35 8.58 -19.74
C ARG A 339 -7.46 9.77 -18.79
N TRP A 340 -8.46 9.74 -17.94
CA TRP A 340 -8.64 10.70 -16.86
C TRP A 340 -8.08 10.14 -15.56
N ILE A 341 -7.23 10.92 -14.91
CA ILE A 341 -6.58 10.58 -13.65
C ILE A 341 -7.07 11.52 -12.57
N HIS A 342 -7.37 10.96 -11.41
CA HIS A 342 -7.58 11.69 -10.17
C HIS A 342 -6.43 11.40 -9.21
N GLU A 343 -5.70 12.44 -8.84
CA GLU A 343 -4.45 12.37 -8.10
C GLU A 343 -4.60 12.91 -6.69
N ARG A 344 -4.05 12.17 -5.72
CA ARG A 344 -4.07 12.51 -4.30
C ARG A 344 -2.70 12.26 -3.69
N GLY A 345 -2.07 13.30 -3.16
CA GLY A 345 -0.76 13.21 -2.54
C GLY A 345 -0.72 13.60 -1.06
N VAL A 346 0.28 13.10 -0.35
CA VAL A 346 0.68 13.46 1.01
C VAL A 346 2.19 13.71 1.04
N LEU A 347 2.60 14.77 1.75
CA LEU A 347 4.00 15.10 2.00
C LEU A 347 4.41 14.61 3.38
N SER A 348 5.57 13.97 3.45
CA SER A 348 6.27 13.75 4.72
C SER A 348 7.38 14.77 4.87
N LEU A 349 7.54 15.27 6.10
CA LEU A 349 8.53 16.26 6.46
C LEU A 349 9.72 15.59 7.14
N ASN A 350 10.91 16.14 6.94
CA ASN A 350 12.08 15.79 7.74
C ASN A 350 12.01 16.41 9.15
N PRO A 351 12.93 16.08 10.08
CA PRO A 351 12.96 16.67 11.43
C PRO A 351 13.05 18.20 11.45
N GLU A 352 13.59 18.82 10.40
CA GLU A 352 13.67 20.27 10.23
C GLU A 352 12.38 20.91 9.67
N GLY A 353 11.33 20.13 9.46
CA GLY A 353 10.03 20.59 8.97
C GLY A 353 9.96 20.84 7.45
N LYS A 354 10.97 20.40 6.69
CA LYS A 354 11.01 20.53 5.22
C LYS A 354 10.43 19.29 4.53
N PRO A 355 9.65 19.43 3.44
CA PRO A 355 9.21 18.30 2.63
C PRO A 355 10.39 17.45 2.13
N CYS A 356 10.35 16.14 2.38
CA CYS A 356 11.41 15.21 1.96
C CYS A 356 10.91 14.04 1.12
N LEU A 357 9.65 13.65 1.30
CA LEU A 357 9.01 12.54 0.60
C LEU A 357 7.61 12.95 0.17
N ALA A 358 7.33 12.84 -1.12
CA ALA A 358 5.98 12.91 -1.67
C ALA A 358 5.48 11.49 -1.93
N SER A 359 4.25 11.20 -1.52
CA SER A 359 3.60 9.92 -1.76
C SER A 359 2.15 10.12 -2.16
N GLY A 360 1.56 9.21 -2.91
CA GLY A 360 0.20 9.40 -3.36
C GLY A 360 -0.42 8.23 -4.08
N ILE A 361 -1.66 8.46 -4.49
CA ILE A 361 -2.49 7.51 -5.22
C ILE A 361 -3.06 8.21 -6.46
N SER A 362 -2.88 7.59 -7.61
CA SER A 362 -3.50 8.00 -8.88
C SER A 362 -4.59 7.01 -9.28
N THR A 363 -5.83 7.47 -9.34
CA THR A 363 -7.00 6.66 -9.68
C THR A 363 -7.42 6.95 -11.13
N ASP A 364 -7.60 5.91 -11.95
CA ASP A 364 -8.22 6.05 -13.27
C ASP A 364 -9.74 6.29 -13.11
N ILE A 365 -10.19 7.47 -13.52
CA ILE A 365 -11.59 7.91 -13.46
C ILE A 365 -12.20 8.05 -14.87
N THR A 366 -11.59 7.41 -15.88
CA THR A 366 -12.03 7.50 -17.28
C THR A 366 -13.46 7.00 -17.47
N GLU A 367 -13.81 5.87 -16.85
CA GLU A 367 -15.17 5.31 -16.93
C GLU A 367 -16.20 6.23 -16.30
N ARG A 368 -15.88 6.82 -15.14
CA ARG A 368 -16.73 7.82 -14.49
C ARG A 368 -16.97 9.03 -15.41
N LYS A 369 -15.91 9.59 -16.01
CA LYS A 369 -16.04 10.73 -16.93
C LYS A 369 -16.82 10.37 -18.19
N ARG A 370 -16.68 9.16 -18.72
CA ARG A 370 -17.48 8.68 -19.87
C ARG A 370 -18.96 8.56 -19.51
N ALA A 371 -19.27 7.99 -18.35
CA ALA A 371 -20.64 7.86 -17.86
C ALA A 371 -21.29 9.23 -17.60
N GLU A 372 -20.56 10.16 -16.99
CA GLU A 372 -21.01 11.55 -16.78
C GLU A 372 -21.33 12.25 -18.11
N GLU A 373 -20.46 12.11 -19.12
CA GLU A 373 -20.68 12.72 -20.43
C GLU A 373 -21.81 12.05 -21.22
N GLU A 374 -21.94 10.73 -21.16
CA GLU A 374 -23.03 10.00 -21.79
C GLU A 374 -24.38 10.37 -21.17
N LEU A 375 -24.44 10.47 -19.84
CA LEU A 375 -25.63 10.95 -19.13
C LEU A 375 -25.98 12.37 -19.58
N ARG A 376 -25.01 13.29 -19.55
CA ARG A 376 -25.21 14.67 -19.99
C ARG A 376 -25.72 14.76 -21.43
N ARG A 377 -25.17 13.93 -22.32
CA ARG A 377 -25.57 13.87 -23.72
C ARG A 377 -26.99 13.30 -23.88
N SER A 378 -27.32 12.25 -23.13
CA SER A 378 -28.67 11.65 -23.11
C SER A 378 -29.72 12.65 -22.61
N GLU A 379 -29.43 13.36 -21.51
CA GLU A 379 -30.29 14.40 -20.96
C GLU A 379 -30.49 15.55 -21.96
N ALA A 380 -29.43 15.98 -22.64
CA ALA A 380 -29.51 17.02 -23.68
C ALA A 380 -30.38 16.57 -24.87
N TYR A 381 -30.21 15.35 -25.36
CA TYR A 381 -31.05 14.81 -26.44
C TYR A 381 -32.50 14.62 -26.02
N LEU A 382 -32.76 14.16 -24.79
CA LEU A 382 -34.11 14.05 -24.27
C LEU A 382 -34.78 15.42 -24.17
N ALA A 383 -34.08 16.43 -23.64
CA ALA A 383 -34.60 17.78 -23.53
C ALA A 383 -34.94 18.38 -24.90
N GLU A 384 -34.09 18.18 -25.91
CA GLU A 384 -34.34 18.68 -27.26
C GLU A 384 -35.49 17.92 -27.95
N ALA A 385 -35.58 16.59 -27.77
CA ALA A 385 -36.67 15.78 -28.31
C ALA A 385 -38.04 16.17 -27.70
N GLN A 386 -38.08 16.43 -26.38
CA GLN A 386 -39.28 16.93 -25.69
C GLN A 386 -39.74 18.27 -26.27
N LYS A 387 -38.80 19.20 -26.46
CA LYS A 387 -39.09 20.52 -27.04
C LYS A 387 -39.59 20.43 -28.49
N LEU A 388 -38.96 19.61 -29.33
CA LEU A 388 -39.36 19.43 -30.73
C LEU A 388 -40.76 18.81 -30.86
N SER A 389 -41.10 17.87 -29.98
CA SER A 389 -42.40 17.19 -29.97
C SER A 389 -43.47 17.92 -29.15
N ARG A 390 -43.15 19.08 -28.53
CA ARG A 390 -44.02 19.78 -27.56
C ARG A 390 -44.62 18.83 -26.53
N THR A 391 -43.77 17.92 -26.05
CA THR A 391 -44.12 16.87 -25.10
C THR A 391 -43.28 17.06 -23.84
N GLY A 392 -43.93 17.48 -22.77
CA GLY A 392 -43.34 17.51 -21.45
C GLY A 392 -43.43 16.15 -20.77
N SER A 393 -42.54 15.87 -19.82
CA SER A 393 -42.66 14.71 -18.93
C SER A 393 -42.95 15.14 -17.50
N PHE A 394 -43.58 14.26 -16.75
CA PHE A 394 -43.82 14.47 -15.33
C PHE A 394 -43.70 13.18 -14.53
N GLY A 395 -43.31 13.34 -13.28
CA GLY A 395 -43.40 12.32 -12.23
C GLY A 395 -44.41 12.76 -11.17
N TRP A 396 -45.19 11.84 -10.63
CA TRP A 396 -46.11 12.12 -9.54
C TRP A 396 -46.09 10.99 -8.52
N ASN A 397 -45.67 11.31 -7.30
CA ASN A 397 -45.72 10.41 -6.17
C ASN A 397 -47.04 10.61 -5.41
N VAL A 398 -47.87 9.57 -5.39
CA VAL A 398 -49.23 9.65 -4.83
C VAL A 398 -49.20 9.81 -3.31
N SER A 399 -48.26 9.16 -2.61
CA SER A 399 -48.24 9.17 -1.14
C SER A 399 -47.75 10.49 -0.56
N THR A 400 -46.78 11.13 -1.21
CA THR A 400 -46.27 12.44 -0.78
C THR A 400 -47.02 13.61 -1.43
N GLY A 401 -47.76 13.36 -2.51
CA GLY A 401 -48.34 14.39 -3.36
C GLY A 401 -47.30 15.14 -4.20
N GLY A 402 -46.03 14.72 -4.16
CA GLY A 402 -44.93 15.38 -4.86
C GLY A 402 -45.05 15.20 -6.37
N ILE A 403 -45.04 16.32 -7.11
CA ILE A 403 -45.05 16.34 -8.57
C ILE A 403 -43.70 16.90 -9.05
N THR A 404 -43.17 16.31 -10.10
CA THR A 404 -41.94 16.76 -10.78
C THR A 404 -42.26 16.97 -12.24
N TRP A 405 -41.84 18.09 -12.80
CA TRP A 405 -42.08 18.45 -14.21
C TRP A 405 -40.76 18.60 -14.95
N SER A 406 -40.73 18.16 -16.20
CA SER A 406 -39.67 18.57 -17.11
C SER A 406 -39.81 20.04 -17.48
N ASN A 407 -38.72 20.60 -17.99
CA ASN A 407 -38.69 21.98 -18.47
C ASN A 407 -39.79 22.26 -19.51
N GLU A 408 -40.08 21.30 -20.39
CA GLU A 408 -41.09 21.44 -21.43
C GLU A 408 -42.52 21.43 -20.85
N THR A 409 -42.80 20.68 -19.79
CA THR A 409 -44.12 20.71 -19.12
C THR A 409 -44.44 22.10 -18.57
N TYR A 410 -43.45 22.79 -17.97
CA TYR A 410 -43.60 24.20 -17.56
C TYR A 410 -43.92 25.10 -18.76
N CYS A 411 -43.24 24.91 -19.89
CA CYS A 411 -43.47 25.68 -21.11
C CYS A 411 -44.86 25.45 -21.71
N ILE A 412 -45.33 24.19 -21.77
CA ILE A 412 -46.66 23.84 -22.29
C ILE A 412 -47.76 24.52 -21.48
N LEU A 413 -47.65 24.47 -20.15
CA LEU A 413 -48.62 25.01 -19.19
C LEU A 413 -48.44 26.51 -18.90
N GLY A 414 -47.34 27.12 -19.35
CA GLY A 414 -47.07 28.55 -19.19
C GLY A 414 -46.76 28.96 -17.74
N TYR A 415 -46.10 28.09 -16.97
CA TYR A 415 -45.65 28.39 -15.60
C TYR A 415 -44.15 28.68 -15.54
N ASP A 416 -43.75 29.49 -14.56
CA ASP A 416 -42.34 29.69 -14.22
C ASP A 416 -41.76 28.46 -13.49
N ARG A 417 -40.47 28.16 -13.71
CA ARG A 417 -39.78 27.00 -13.11
C ARG A 417 -39.60 27.10 -11.60
N ALA A 418 -39.68 28.30 -11.02
CA ALA A 418 -39.65 28.49 -9.56
C ALA A 418 -40.95 28.03 -8.89
N MET A 419 -42.03 27.85 -9.66
CA MET A 419 -43.31 27.37 -9.17
C MET A 419 -43.21 25.88 -8.82
N LYS A 420 -43.68 25.47 -7.63
CA LYS A 420 -43.77 24.06 -7.22
C LYS A 420 -45.09 23.40 -7.63
N PRO A 421 -45.10 22.44 -8.57
CA PRO A 421 -46.32 21.81 -9.06
C PRO A 421 -47.04 21.07 -7.94
N ASN A 422 -48.36 21.22 -7.94
CA ASN A 422 -49.27 20.48 -7.08
C ASN A 422 -50.60 20.28 -7.82
N LEU A 423 -51.40 19.34 -7.33
CA LEU A 423 -52.61 18.89 -8.01
C LEU A 423 -53.74 19.92 -8.00
N GLU A 424 -53.82 20.73 -6.94
CA GLU A 424 -54.83 21.79 -6.82
C GLU A 424 -54.63 22.85 -7.91
N LEU A 425 -53.39 23.32 -8.09
CA LEU A 425 -53.03 24.26 -9.14
C LEU A 425 -53.31 23.71 -10.55
N LEU A 426 -53.10 22.41 -10.75
CA LEU A 426 -53.43 21.72 -12.01
C LEU A 426 -54.94 21.76 -12.27
N LEU A 427 -55.77 21.43 -11.27
CA LEU A 427 -57.23 21.43 -11.40
C LEU A 427 -57.81 22.83 -11.64
N GLU A 428 -57.22 23.87 -11.03
CA GLU A 428 -57.59 25.26 -11.30
C GLU A 428 -57.40 25.63 -12.77
N ARG A 429 -56.33 25.12 -13.37
CA ARG A 429 -55.94 25.34 -14.77
C ARG A 429 -56.84 24.61 -15.78
N VAL A 430 -57.52 23.53 -15.37
CA VAL A 430 -58.45 22.78 -16.22
C VAL A 430 -59.69 23.61 -16.56
N HIS A 431 -60.12 23.57 -17.83
CA HIS A 431 -61.33 24.22 -18.29
C HIS A 431 -62.55 23.77 -17.44
N PRO A 432 -63.46 24.68 -17.03
CA PRO A 432 -64.55 24.36 -16.10
C PRO A 432 -65.38 23.13 -16.48
N GLU A 433 -65.64 22.93 -17.77
CA GLU A 433 -66.40 21.79 -18.29
C GLU A 433 -65.65 20.45 -18.17
N ASP A 434 -64.31 20.46 -18.14
CA ASP A 434 -63.48 19.25 -18.11
C ASP A 434 -63.07 18.87 -16.67
N ARG A 435 -63.28 19.75 -15.69
CA ARG A 435 -62.85 19.53 -14.28
C ARG A 435 -63.38 18.24 -13.68
N ALA A 436 -64.66 17.93 -13.91
CA ALA A 436 -65.28 16.72 -13.39
C ALA A 436 -64.63 15.44 -13.95
N LEU A 437 -64.28 15.45 -15.25
CA LEU A 437 -63.57 14.35 -15.90
C LEU A 437 -62.15 14.19 -15.33
N VAL A 438 -61.40 15.30 -15.23
CA VAL A 438 -60.02 15.25 -14.74
C VAL A 438 -59.96 14.78 -13.28
N GLN A 439 -60.87 15.27 -12.43
CA GLN A 439 -60.97 14.82 -11.04
C GLN A 439 -61.25 13.31 -10.95
N GLN A 440 -62.18 12.80 -11.77
CA GLN A 440 -62.47 11.37 -11.80
C GLN A 440 -61.25 10.54 -12.22
N MET A 441 -60.46 11.01 -13.19
CA MET A 441 -59.24 10.32 -13.63
C MET A 441 -58.18 10.31 -12.52
N ILE A 442 -58.02 11.42 -11.82
CA ILE A 442 -57.15 11.52 -10.63
C ILE A 442 -57.59 10.54 -9.54
N ASP A 443 -58.87 10.48 -9.21
CA ASP A 443 -59.39 9.61 -8.15
C ASP A 443 -59.18 8.12 -8.48
N ARG A 444 -59.32 7.76 -9.77
CA ARG A 444 -59.02 6.41 -10.26
C ARG A 444 -57.52 6.08 -10.20
N ALA A 445 -56.67 7.05 -10.51
CA ALA A 445 -55.23 6.91 -10.41
C ALA A 445 -54.77 6.73 -8.95
N THR A 446 -55.30 7.53 -8.01
CA THR A 446 -54.93 7.45 -6.59
C THR A 446 -55.54 6.24 -5.88
N GLY A 447 -56.80 5.89 -6.19
CA GLY A 447 -57.50 4.77 -5.53
C GLY A 447 -57.19 3.39 -6.10
N GLY A 448 -56.84 3.30 -7.39
CA GLY A 448 -56.66 2.03 -8.09
C GLY A 448 -55.29 1.82 -8.74
N GLY A 449 -54.42 2.84 -8.79
CA GLY A 449 -53.18 2.78 -9.57
C GLY A 449 -53.43 2.56 -11.06
N THR A 450 -54.53 3.10 -11.59
CA THR A 450 -54.89 2.95 -13.00
C THR A 450 -54.05 3.91 -13.85
N ASP A 451 -53.51 3.42 -14.97
CA ASP A 451 -52.83 4.27 -15.95
C ASP A 451 -53.74 5.41 -16.43
N LEU A 452 -53.11 6.56 -16.72
CA LEU A 452 -53.79 7.75 -17.23
C LEU A 452 -53.64 7.80 -18.75
N ASP A 453 -54.75 7.97 -19.44
CA ASP A 453 -54.79 8.28 -20.87
C ASP A 453 -56.05 9.09 -21.15
N PHE A 454 -55.90 10.41 -21.26
CA PHE A 454 -57.03 11.31 -21.53
C PHE A 454 -56.58 12.66 -22.07
N GLU A 455 -57.47 13.27 -22.84
CA GLU A 455 -57.31 14.64 -23.34
C GLU A 455 -58.23 15.58 -22.57
N HIS A 456 -57.75 16.78 -22.29
CA HIS A 456 -58.57 17.83 -21.68
C HIS A 456 -58.08 19.22 -22.08
N ARG A 457 -58.91 20.23 -21.81
CA ARG A 457 -58.61 21.64 -22.07
C ARG A 457 -57.97 22.30 -20.85
N VAL A 458 -56.95 23.12 -21.10
CA VAL A 458 -56.32 23.98 -20.10
C VAL A 458 -56.48 25.45 -20.48
N LEU A 459 -56.73 26.29 -19.48
CA LEU A 459 -56.91 27.74 -19.62
C LEU A 459 -55.59 28.48 -19.41
N MET A 460 -55.02 29.04 -20.45
CA MET A 460 -53.76 29.78 -20.38
C MET A 460 -53.92 31.15 -19.69
N PRO A 461 -52.84 31.76 -19.14
CA PRO A 461 -52.96 33.03 -18.42
C PRO A 461 -53.46 34.20 -19.28
N ASP A 462 -53.26 34.12 -20.59
CA ASP A 462 -53.75 35.07 -21.60
C ASP A 462 -55.20 34.82 -22.02
N GLY A 463 -55.88 33.83 -21.42
CA GLY A 463 -57.26 33.44 -21.74
C GLY A 463 -57.38 32.43 -22.89
N MET A 464 -56.28 32.05 -23.54
CA MET A 464 -56.29 31.05 -24.62
C MET A 464 -56.62 29.66 -24.07
N VAL A 465 -57.39 28.87 -24.82
CA VAL A 465 -57.62 27.45 -24.52
C VAL A 465 -56.62 26.61 -25.29
N LYS A 466 -55.87 25.75 -24.58
CA LYS A 466 -55.06 24.69 -25.18
C LYS A 466 -55.67 23.32 -24.91
N TYR A 467 -55.44 22.39 -25.83
CA TYR A 467 -55.76 20.98 -25.63
C TYR A 467 -54.49 20.23 -25.28
N VAL A 468 -54.53 19.47 -24.19
CA VAL A 468 -53.40 18.64 -23.77
C VAL A 468 -53.81 17.19 -23.69
N HIS A 469 -52.91 16.29 -24.10
CA HIS A 469 -53.05 14.85 -23.95
C HIS A 469 -52.12 14.38 -22.84
N VAL A 470 -52.69 13.75 -21.82
CA VAL A 470 -51.97 13.22 -20.67
C VAL A 470 -51.92 11.71 -20.81
N VAL A 471 -50.71 11.16 -20.84
CA VAL A 471 -50.47 9.71 -20.79
C VAL A 471 -49.52 9.42 -19.66
N ALA A 472 -49.89 8.59 -18.70
CA ALA A 472 -49.00 8.22 -17.59
C ALA A 472 -49.20 6.77 -17.18
N ARG A 473 -48.11 6.12 -16.79
CA ARG A 473 -48.13 4.75 -16.31
C ARG A 473 -47.93 4.71 -14.80
N ALA A 474 -48.75 3.92 -14.12
CA ALA A 474 -48.57 3.63 -12.71
C ALA A 474 -47.42 2.63 -12.52
N THR A 475 -46.48 2.99 -11.66
CA THR A 475 -45.38 2.14 -11.23
C THR A 475 -45.37 2.05 -9.71
N LYS A 476 -44.78 0.98 -9.16
CA LYS A 476 -44.61 0.82 -7.72
C LYS A 476 -43.15 1.11 -7.38
N ALA A 477 -42.92 2.08 -6.51
CA ALA A 477 -41.61 2.31 -5.91
C ALA A 477 -41.21 1.14 -4.99
N GLU A 478 -39.92 1.02 -4.65
CA GLU A 478 -39.42 -0.01 -3.71
C GLU A 478 -40.11 0.06 -2.34
N SER A 479 -40.57 1.24 -1.93
CA SER A 479 -41.35 1.45 -0.71
C SER A 479 -42.79 0.94 -0.77
N GLY A 480 -43.23 0.44 -1.94
CA GLY A 480 -44.62 0.04 -2.21
C GLY A 480 -45.55 1.19 -2.57
N ALA A 481 -45.08 2.44 -2.56
CA ALA A 481 -45.86 3.60 -2.96
C ALA A 481 -46.13 3.63 -4.47
N ILE A 482 -47.29 4.14 -4.87
CA ILE A 482 -47.64 4.33 -6.29
C ILE A 482 -46.96 5.61 -6.79
N GLU A 483 -46.24 5.49 -7.89
CA GLU A 483 -45.58 6.58 -8.61
C GLU A 483 -46.00 6.55 -10.07
N PHE A 484 -46.43 7.70 -10.60
CA PHE A 484 -46.76 7.88 -12.00
C PHE A 484 -45.61 8.53 -12.73
N VAL A 485 -45.23 7.94 -13.86
CA VAL A 485 -44.32 8.58 -14.83
C VAL A 485 -45.08 8.73 -16.14
N GLY A 486 -45.15 9.96 -16.63
CA GLY A 486 -46.01 10.29 -17.75
C GLY A 486 -45.52 11.43 -18.62
N ALA A 487 -46.26 11.68 -19.68
CA ALA A 487 -46.08 12.72 -20.66
C ALA A 487 -47.33 13.60 -20.75
N LEU A 488 -47.11 14.90 -20.97
CA LEU A 488 -48.11 15.90 -21.27
C LEU A 488 -47.79 16.48 -22.65
N MET A 489 -48.67 16.29 -23.62
CA MET A 489 -48.48 16.73 -25.00
C MET A 489 -49.42 17.89 -25.33
N ASP A 490 -48.93 18.97 -25.93
CA ASP A 490 -49.78 20.02 -26.50
C ASP A 490 -50.36 19.55 -27.84
N VAL A 491 -51.63 19.16 -27.85
CA VAL A 491 -52.35 18.65 -29.02
C VAL A 491 -53.28 19.69 -29.64
N THR A 492 -53.10 20.97 -29.30
CA THR A 492 -53.98 22.07 -29.75
C THR A 492 -54.05 22.17 -31.28
N GLU A 493 -52.92 22.09 -31.98
CA GLU A 493 -52.88 22.14 -33.45
C GLU A 493 -53.62 20.95 -34.08
N ARG A 494 -53.39 19.74 -33.54
CA ARG A 494 -54.11 18.54 -34.00
C ARG A 494 -55.62 18.69 -33.80
N LYS A 495 -56.06 19.16 -32.62
CA LYS A 495 -57.49 19.36 -32.33
C LYS A 495 -58.14 20.39 -33.24
N ARG A 496 -57.46 21.50 -33.51
CA ARG A 496 -57.96 22.51 -34.46
C ARG A 496 -58.12 21.93 -35.87
N ALA A 497 -57.17 21.12 -36.32
CA ALA A 497 -57.28 20.45 -37.62
C ALA A 497 -58.42 19.42 -37.66
N GLU A 498 -58.62 18.63 -36.60
CA GLU A 498 -59.74 17.69 -36.47
C GLU A 498 -61.10 18.40 -36.55
N VAL A 499 -61.27 19.50 -35.81
CA VAL A 499 -62.51 20.28 -35.81
C VAL A 499 -62.74 20.94 -37.17
N LEU A 500 -61.69 21.47 -37.82
CA LEU A 500 -61.79 22.04 -39.16
C LEU A 500 -62.35 21.01 -40.16
N VAL A 501 -61.74 19.83 -40.23
CA VAL A 501 -62.17 18.75 -41.14
C VAL A 501 -63.58 18.26 -40.81
N ALA A 502 -63.90 18.12 -39.53
CA ALA A 502 -65.24 17.70 -39.10
C ALA A 502 -66.32 18.74 -39.46
N GLY A 503 -66.02 20.03 -39.29
CA GLY A 503 -66.92 21.11 -39.66
C GLY A 503 -67.13 21.22 -41.17
N GLU A 504 -66.06 21.16 -41.97
CA GLU A 504 -66.14 21.11 -43.44
C GLU A 504 -67.01 19.94 -43.91
N LYS A 505 -66.77 18.74 -43.36
CA LYS A 505 -67.58 17.55 -43.67
C LYS A 505 -69.06 17.75 -43.32
N LYS A 506 -69.36 18.28 -42.13
CA LYS A 506 -70.73 18.56 -41.68
C LYS A 506 -71.44 19.53 -42.63
N LEU A 507 -70.75 20.58 -43.06
CA LEU A 507 -71.29 21.57 -43.99
C LEU A 507 -71.59 20.96 -45.38
N LEU A 508 -70.66 20.16 -45.91
CA LEU A 508 -70.87 19.42 -47.17
C LEU A 508 -72.04 18.45 -47.07
N GLU A 509 -72.17 17.72 -45.96
CA GLU A 509 -73.31 16.83 -45.73
C GLU A 509 -74.64 17.58 -45.66
N MET A 510 -74.67 18.76 -45.03
CA MET A 510 -75.88 19.60 -44.99
C MET A 510 -76.31 20.03 -46.40
N ILE A 511 -75.36 20.44 -47.25
CA ILE A 511 -75.61 20.82 -48.64
C ILE A 511 -76.12 19.62 -49.44
N ALA A 512 -75.46 18.46 -49.34
CA ALA A 512 -75.82 17.25 -50.07
C ALA A 512 -77.21 16.71 -49.70
N ARG A 513 -77.63 16.87 -48.44
CA ARG A 513 -78.97 16.48 -47.97
C ARG A 513 -80.07 17.48 -48.33
N GLY A 514 -79.75 18.57 -49.05
CA GLY A 514 -80.71 19.58 -49.45
C GLY A 514 -81.19 20.48 -48.31
N SER A 515 -80.35 20.70 -47.28
CA SER A 515 -80.68 21.63 -46.19
C SER A 515 -80.88 23.05 -46.74
N SER A 516 -81.71 23.86 -46.07
CA SER A 516 -81.96 25.24 -46.51
C SER A 516 -80.69 26.09 -46.50
N LEU A 517 -80.57 27.05 -47.44
CA LEU A 517 -79.43 27.97 -47.51
C LEU A 517 -79.23 28.71 -46.17
N ALA A 518 -80.31 29.14 -45.52
CA ALA A 518 -80.23 29.81 -44.22
C ALA A 518 -79.57 28.93 -43.15
N SER A 519 -79.92 27.64 -43.09
CA SER A 519 -79.33 26.69 -42.14
C SER A 519 -77.85 26.44 -42.41
N VAL A 520 -77.44 26.38 -43.67
CA VAL A 520 -76.03 26.19 -44.06
C VAL A 520 -75.21 27.44 -43.72
N LEU A 521 -75.74 28.64 -43.98
CA LEU A 521 -75.09 29.90 -43.63
C LEU A 521 -74.99 30.09 -42.11
N ASP A 522 -76.01 29.72 -41.34
CA ASP A 522 -75.98 29.74 -39.87
C ASP A 522 -74.88 28.82 -39.32
N ALA A 523 -74.81 27.59 -39.85
CA ALA A 523 -73.78 26.63 -39.48
C ALA A 523 -72.37 27.11 -39.88
N LEU A 524 -72.22 27.78 -41.03
CA LEU A 524 -70.97 28.40 -41.46
C LEU A 524 -70.53 29.52 -40.52
N CYS A 525 -71.43 30.40 -40.11
CA CYS A 525 -71.12 31.45 -39.13
C CYS A 525 -70.66 30.83 -37.82
N ARG A 526 -71.44 29.91 -37.23
CA ARG A 526 -71.07 29.23 -35.97
C ARG A 526 -69.73 28.51 -36.06
N PHE A 527 -69.46 27.85 -37.19
CA PHE A 527 -68.18 27.19 -37.44
C PHE A 527 -67.01 28.18 -37.52
N GLY A 528 -67.20 29.31 -38.19
CA GLY A 528 -66.21 30.38 -38.25
C GLY A 528 -65.93 31.02 -36.88
N GLU A 529 -66.98 31.20 -36.06
CA GLU A 529 -66.88 31.67 -34.67
C GLU A 529 -66.08 30.68 -33.81
N GLU A 530 -66.43 29.39 -33.87
CA GLU A 530 -65.75 28.32 -33.13
C GLU A 530 -64.25 28.21 -33.50
N MET A 531 -63.89 28.41 -34.77
CA MET A 531 -62.51 28.37 -35.25
C MET A 531 -61.69 29.62 -34.92
N SER A 532 -62.34 30.76 -34.79
CA SER A 532 -61.69 32.05 -34.57
C SER A 532 -61.66 32.46 -33.09
N GLY A 533 -62.31 31.70 -32.21
CA GLY A 533 -62.41 31.99 -30.79
C GLY A 533 -63.38 33.15 -30.53
N ASN A 534 -62.90 34.23 -29.91
CA ASN A 534 -63.72 35.40 -29.51
C ASN A 534 -64.12 36.32 -30.69
N VAL A 535 -64.41 35.77 -31.86
CA VAL A 535 -64.82 36.53 -33.05
C VAL A 535 -66.25 36.14 -33.41
N LEU A 536 -67.11 37.14 -33.62
CA LEU A 536 -68.48 36.96 -34.12
C LEU A 536 -68.49 37.04 -35.65
N VAL A 537 -69.24 36.16 -36.31
CA VAL A 537 -69.24 36.04 -37.77
C VAL A 537 -70.63 36.33 -38.32
N SER A 538 -70.68 37.19 -39.35
CA SER A 538 -71.88 37.39 -40.15
C SER A 538 -71.58 37.18 -41.63
N ILE A 539 -72.56 36.64 -42.36
CA ILE A 539 -72.52 36.47 -43.80
C ILE A 539 -73.62 37.33 -44.41
N LEU A 540 -73.23 38.20 -45.36
CA LEU A 540 -74.14 39.01 -46.16
C LEU A 540 -74.16 38.48 -47.60
N LEU A 541 -75.36 38.38 -48.17
CA LEU A 541 -75.59 37.92 -49.54
C LEU A 541 -75.76 39.13 -50.45
N VAL A 542 -75.10 39.13 -51.60
CA VAL A 542 -75.29 40.17 -52.63
C VAL A 542 -76.62 39.94 -53.34
N SER A 543 -77.40 41.01 -53.53
CA SER A 543 -78.65 40.96 -54.30
C SER A 543 -78.39 40.64 -55.77
N PRO A 544 -79.37 40.08 -56.50
CA PRO A 544 -79.18 39.70 -57.91
C PRO A 544 -78.75 40.84 -58.86
N ASP A 545 -79.03 42.10 -58.50
CA ASP A 545 -78.63 43.29 -59.24
C ASP A 545 -77.19 43.75 -58.94
N GLY A 546 -76.50 43.09 -58.00
CA GLY A 546 -75.14 43.44 -57.56
C GLY A 546 -75.04 44.73 -56.75
N LYS A 547 -76.16 45.35 -56.37
CA LYS A 547 -76.17 46.73 -55.83
C LYS A 547 -76.56 46.84 -54.35
N SER A 548 -77.03 45.77 -53.72
CA SER A 548 -77.40 45.78 -52.30
C SER A 548 -76.96 44.50 -51.59
N LEU A 549 -76.80 44.59 -50.27
CA LEU A 549 -76.52 43.45 -49.40
C LEU A 549 -77.79 43.06 -48.66
N ARG A 550 -78.06 41.75 -48.59
CA ARG A 550 -79.15 41.15 -47.82
C ARG A 550 -78.54 40.29 -46.72
N HIS A 551 -79.22 40.22 -45.58
CA HIS A 551 -78.80 39.37 -44.48
C HIS A 551 -78.79 37.89 -44.91
N GLY A 552 -77.65 37.23 -44.74
CA GLY A 552 -77.50 35.78 -44.94
C GLY A 552 -77.65 35.04 -43.61
N ALA A 553 -76.69 35.22 -42.71
CA ALA A 553 -76.70 34.66 -41.36
C ALA A 553 -75.84 35.47 -40.38
N ALA A 554 -76.27 35.52 -39.12
CA ALA A 554 -75.60 36.19 -38.00
C ALA A 554 -76.12 35.61 -36.67
N PRO A 555 -75.87 34.32 -36.37
CA PRO A 555 -76.49 33.61 -35.23
C PRO A 555 -76.18 34.21 -33.87
N SER A 556 -75.02 34.85 -33.74
CA SER A 556 -74.45 35.32 -32.47
C SER A 556 -74.37 36.84 -32.39
N LEU A 557 -75.00 37.58 -33.32
CA LEU A 557 -74.99 39.05 -33.44
C LEU A 557 -76.39 39.66 -33.32
#